data_AF-A0A7Y4QPD0-F1
#
_entry.id   AF-A0A7Y4QPD0-F1
#
_cell.length_a   1.000
_cell.length_b   1.000
_cell.length_c   1.000
_cell.angle_alpha   90.00
_cell.angle_beta   90.00
_cell.angle_gamma   90.00
#
_symmetry.space_group_name_H-M   'P 1'
#
loop_
_entity.id
_entity.type
_entity.pdbx_description
1 polymer ?
#
loop_
_entity_poly.entity_id
_entity_poly.type
_entity_poly.pdbx_seq_one_letter_code
_entity_poly.pdbx_strand_id
1 'polypeptide(L)'
;MTSSPSVSLTAEQIQDLNKQLSTMRHDINNCLSLVLAAAEVIRRKPEAVERMTGTLTDQPRKVTDAMQKFSASFENALGIVKA
;
A
#
# COMPACT_ATOMS: atom_id res chain seq x y z
N MET A 1 -38.02 -4.52 3.10
CA MET A 1 -36.71 -4.78 2.47
C MET A 1 -36.12 -3.45 2.07
N THR A 2 -35.25 -2.85 2.89
CA THR A 2 -34.54 -1.62 2.54
C THR A 2 -33.39 -2.01 1.62
N SER A 3 -33.53 -1.76 0.32
CA SER A 3 -32.45 -1.97 -0.65
C SER A 3 -31.31 -1.02 -0.31
N SER A 4 -30.10 -1.56 -0.09
CA SER A 4 -28.90 -0.73 0.07
C SER A 4 -28.71 0.10 -1.21
N PRO A 5 -28.42 1.41 -1.12
CA PRO A 5 -28.18 2.22 -2.31
C PRO A 5 -27.03 1.63 -3.13
N SER A 6 -27.27 1.40 -4.42
CA SER A 6 -26.26 0.88 -5.34
C SER A 6 -25.35 2.00 -5.83
N VAL A 7 -24.04 1.78 -5.75
CA VAL A 7 -23.04 2.67 -6.35
C VAL A 7 -22.69 2.12 -7.72
N SER A 8 -22.80 2.95 -8.75
CA SER A 8 -22.46 2.58 -10.13
C SER A 8 -21.17 3.27 -10.54
N LEU A 9 -20.19 2.50 -11.01
CA LEU A 9 -18.93 3.00 -11.56
C LEU A 9 -18.92 2.79 -13.08
N THR A 10 -18.34 3.74 -13.81
CA THR A 10 -18.05 3.57 -15.23
C THR A 10 -16.91 2.58 -15.43
N ALA A 11 -16.81 2.00 -16.63
CA ALA A 11 -15.70 1.12 -16.99
C ALA A 11 -14.33 1.82 -16.82
N GLU A 12 -14.26 3.11 -17.15
CA GLU A 12 -13.06 3.94 -16.99
C GLU A 12 -12.67 4.10 -15.52
N GLN A 13 -13.64 4.33 -14.62
CA GLN A 13 -13.39 4.42 -13.18
C GLN A 13 -12.89 3.09 -12.61
N ILE A 14 -13.45 1.97 -13.08
CA ILE A 14 -12.98 0.62 -12.67
C ILE A 14 -11.54 0.38 -13.15
N GLN A 15 -11.23 0.76 -14.39
CA GLN A 15 -9.89 0.60 -14.95
C GLN A 15 -8.87 1.45 -14.19
N ASP A 16 -9.21 2.69 -13.83
CA ASP A 16 -8.33 3.55 -13.06
C ASP A 16 -8.09 3.01 -11.65
N LEU A 17 -9.13 2.56 -10.94
CA LEU A 17 -8.99 1.89 -9.64
C LEU A 17 -8.10 0.64 -9.73
N ASN A 18 -8.24 -0.16 -10.79
CA ASN A 18 -7.40 -1.35 -10.99
C ASN A 18 -5.93 -0.99 -11.21
N LYS A 19 -5.65 0.11 -11.94
CA LYS A 19 -4.30 0.63 -12.12
C LYS A 19 -3.70 1.11 -10.81
N GLN A 20 -4.48 1.85 -10.00
CA GLN A 20 -4.06 2.31 -8.68
C GLN A 20 -3.78 1.12 -7.74
N LEU A 21 -4.65 0.10 -7.73
CA LEU A 21 -4.47 -1.13 -6.97
C LEU A 21 -3.18 -1.87 -7.37
N SER A 22 -2.90 -1.95 -8.67
CA SER A 22 -1.69 -2.60 -9.18
C SER A 22 -0.43 -1.83 -8.80
N THR A 23 -0.50 -0.50 -8.82
CA THR A 23 0.58 0.39 -8.35
C THR A 23 0.85 0.20 -6.86
N MET A 24 -0.19 0.23 -6.01
CA MET A 24 -0.05 -0.01 -4.58
C MET A 24 0.58 -1.37 -4.29
N ARG A 25 0.11 -2.45 -4.96
CA ARG A 25 0.68 -3.79 -4.80
C ARG A 25 2.16 -3.84 -5.16
N HIS A 26 2.55 -3.19 -6.27
CA HIS A 26 3.95 -3.09 -6.67
C HIS A 26 4.79 -2.37 -5.60
N ASP A 27 4.33 -1.22 -5.12
CA ASP A 27 5.06 -0.40 -4.14
C ASP A 27 5.23 -1.14 -2.80
N ILE A 28 4.17 -1.81 -2.33
CA ILE A 28 4.23 -2.65 -1.12
C ILE A 28 5.21 -3.81 -1.31
N ASN A 29 5.14 -4.54 -2.41
CA ASN A 29 6.04 -5.67 -2.67
C ASN A 29 7.51 -5.24 -2.73
N ASN A 30 7.79 -4.06 -3.30
CA ASN A 30 9.13 -3.49 -3.32
C ASN A 30 9.61 -3.15 -1.91
N CYS A 31 8.78 -2.49 -1.09
CA CYS A 31 9.11 -2.16 0.29
C CYS A 31 9.41 -3.42 1.12
N LEU A 32 8.57 -4.45 1.00
CA LEU A 32 8.75 -5.72 1.71
C LEU A 32 10.04 -6.43 1.28
N SER A 33 10.36 -6.40 -0.02
CA SER A 33 11.61 -6.96 -0.53
C SER A 33 12.84 -6.28 0.08
N LEU A 34 12.81 -4.95 0.23
CA LEU A 34 13.88 -4.18 0.88
C LEU A 34 14.01 -4.49 2.38
N VAL A 35 12.90 -4.66 3.09
CA VAL A 35 12.89 -5.07 4.50
C VAL A 35 13.52 -6.45 4.68
N LEU A 36 13.12 -7.42 3.86
CA LEU A 36 13.67 -8.77 3.90
C LEU A 36 15.17 -8.77 3.57
N ALA A 37 15.60 -7.99 2.57
CA ALA A 37 17.00 -7.85 2.22
C ALA A 37 17.82 -7.23 3.37
N ALA A 38 17.32 -6.17 4.01
CA ALA A 38 17.97 -5.53 5.15
C ALA A 38 18.09 -6.50 6.34
N ALA A 39 17.04 -7.25 6.64
CA ALA A 39 17.04 -8.26 7.69
C ALA A 39 18.06 -9.37 7.41
N GLU A 40 18.13 -9.86 6.17
CA GLU A 40 19.10 -10.90 5.78
C GLU A 40 20.54 -10.39 5.84
N VAL A 41 20.80 -9.12 5.47
CA VAL A 41 22.11 -8.49 5.61
C VAL A 41 22.51 -8.41 7.08
N ILE A 42 21.64 -7.94 7.96
CA ILE A 42 21.89 -7.88 9.41
C ILE A 42 22.19 -9.28 9.96
N ARG A 43 21.42 -10.29 9.55
CA ARG A 43 21.61 -11.68 9.99
C ARG A 43 22.99 -12.22 9.62
N ARG A 44 23.52 -11.84 8.45
CA ARG A 44 24.86 -12.25 7.98
C ARG A 44 25.99 -11.37 8.51
N LYS A 45 25.69 -10.10 8.77
CA LYS A 45 26.64 -9.03 9.15
C LYS A 45 26.02 -8.14 10.22
N PRO A 46 26.05 -8.55 11.49
CA PRO A 46 25.43 -7.80 12.59
C PRO A 46 25.95 -6.36 12.72
N GLU A 47 27.19 -6.08 12.31
CA GLU A 47 27.78 -4.75 12.27
C GLU A 47 27.09 -3.79 11.29
N ALA A 48 26.28 -4.31 10.35
CA ALA A 48 25.52 -3.51 9.41
C ALA A 48 24.20 -2.95 9.99
N VAL A 49 23.84 -3.30 11.24
CA VAL A 49 22.57 -2.89 11.87
C VAL A 49 22.35 -1.39 11.79
N GLU A 50 23.30 -0.56 12.23
CA GLU A 50 23.13 0.90 12.22
C GLU A 50 22.80 1.45 10.82
N ARG A 51 23.44 0.90 9.78
CA ARG A 51 23.18 1.30 8.39
C ARG A 51 21.81 0.84 7.89
N MET A 52 21.34 -0.33 8.35
CA MET A 52 20.11 -0.96 7.87
C MET A 52 18.86 -0.59 8.67
N THR A 53 19.02 -0.08 9.91
CA THR A 53 17.91 0.33 10.78
C THR A 53 16.98 1.34 10.10
N GLY A 54 17.53 2.32 9.37
CA GLY A 54 16.71 3.29 8.62
C GLY A 54 15.78 2.62 7.60
N THR A 55 16.27 1.61 6.87
CA THR A 55 15.42 0.83 5.94
C THR A 55 14.34 0.07 6.69
N LEU A 56 14.65 -0.56 7.83
CA LEU A 56 13.67 -1.30 8.61
C LEU A 56 12.57 -0.42 9.22
N THR A 57 12.87 0.85 9.54
CA THR A 57 11.90 1.79 10.10
C THR A 57 11.11 2.55 9.04
N ASP A 58 11.72 2.87 7.89
CA ASP A 58 11.10 3.73 6.88
C ASP A 58 10.18 2.97 5.93
N GLN A 59 10.54 1.75 5.55
CA GLN A 59 9.75 0.97 4.58
C GLN A 59 8.32 0.64 5.09
N PRO A 60 8.11 0.28 6.37
CA PRO A 60 6.75 0.09 6.91
C PRO A 60 5.87 1.35 6.81
N ARG A 61 6.46 2.55 6.98
CA ARG A 61 5.74 3.81 6.79
C ARG A 61 5.28 3.97 5.35
N LYS A 62 6.18 3.72 4.39
CA LYS A 62 5.85 3.77 2.95
C LYS A 62 4.75 2.78 2.54
N VAL A 63 4.73 1.57 3.14
CA VAL A 63 3.64 0.59 2.94
C VAL A 63 2.31 1.18 3.39
N THR A 64 2.29 1.82 4.56
CA THR A 64 1.08 2.44 5.11
C THR A 64 0.62 3.60 4.22
N ASP A 65 1.54 4.45 3.78
CA ASP A 65 1.23 5.58 2.89
C ASP A 65 0.65 5.12 1.54
N ALA A 66 1.24 4.08 0.93
CA ALA A 66 0.75 3.49 -0.32
C ALA A 66 -0.67 2.91 -0.15
N MET A 67 -0.91 2.23 0.96
CA MET A 67 -2.23 1.68 1.31
C MET A 67 -3.26 2.78 1.52
N GLN A 68 -2.95 3.79 2.34
CA GLN A 68 -3.84 4.92 2.61
C GLN A 68 -4.20 5.67 1.34
N LYS A 69 -3.23 5.90 0.44
CA LYS A 69 -3.46 6.55 -0.84
C LYS A 69 -4.47 5.80 -1.70
N PHE A 70 -4.33 4.49 -1.83
CA PHE A 70 -5.29 3.68 -2.59
C PHE A 70 -6.65 3.61 -1.89
N SER A 71 -6.68 3.40 -0.57
CA SER A 71 -7.91 3.35 0.22
C SER A 71 -8.73 4.63 0.06
N ALA A 72 -8.10 5.80 0.09
CA ALA A 72 -8.79 7.06 -0.12
C ALA A 72 -9.44 7.14 -1.51
N SER A 73 -8.73 6.76 -2.58
CA SER A 73 -9.31 6.72 -3.93
C SER A 73 -10.46 5.70 -4.04
N PHE A 74 -10.29 4.53 -3.44
CA PHE A 74 -11.29 3.46 -3.44
C PHE A 74 -12.56 3.87 -2.70
N GLU A 75 -12.43 4.42 -1.49
CA GLU A 75 -13.54 4.89 -0.67
C GLU A 75 -14.28 6.05 -1.34
N ASN A 76 -13.55 6.99 -1.94
CA ASN A 76 -14.13 8.09 -2.72
C ASN A 76 -14.93 7.57 -3.90
N ALA A 77 -14.37 6.64 -4.69
CA ALA A 77 -15.06 6.07 -5.84
C ALA A 77 -16.34 5.35 -5.44
N LEU A 78 -16.33 4.67 -4.29
CA LEU A 78 -17.49 3.95 -3.79
C LEU A 78 -18.43 4.79 -2.91
N GLY A 79 -18.17 6.09 -2.73
CA GLY A 79 -18.96 6.94 -1.84
C GLY A 79 -19.02 6.42 -0.39
N ILE A 80 -17.98 5.70 0.06
CA ILE A 80 -17.88 5.12 1.40
C ILE A 80 -17.48 6.16 2.44
N VAL A 81 -16.97 7.32 2.01
CA VAL A 81 -16.57 8.43 2.90
C VAL A 81 -17.71 8.76 3.87
N LYS A 82 -17.54 8.34 5.13
CA LYS A 82 -18.40 8.75 6.23
C LYS A 82 -18.06 10.20 6.60
N ALA A 83 -19.11 10.98 6.85
CA ALA A 83 -19.04 12.27 7.53
C ALA A 83 -18.32 12.16 8.89
#